data_AF-A0A7V1JE41-F1
#
_entry.id   AF-A0A7V1JE41-F1
#
_cell.length_a   1.000
_cell.length_b   1.000
_cell.length_c   1.000
_cell.angle_alpha   90.00
_cell.angle_beta   90.00
_cell.angle_gamma   90.00
#
_symmetry.space_group_name_H-M   'P 1'
#
loop_
_entity.id
_entity.type
_entity.pdbx_description
1 polymer ?
#
loop_
_entity_poly.entity_id
_entity_poly.type
_entity_poly.pdbx_seq_one_letter_code
_entity_poly.pdbx_strand_id
1 'polypeptide(L)'
;MKTEIRKAVEKDENTTETILDVTAIESRLKHPTIFKLLDKLENGNSLIIENDHDPKPLHYQLSAEKKNMFSWEYLENGPVKWVVKITKKGPSGDNETDSLLLKSVGEIASENPEKIEVFKKYGLDFCCGGNKTLGEACTESGTDEKAIVNELNNANKHDEKTENNKNYALNQRANEWDVSFLIDYIVNIHHTFLRIHLPEASEYMEKVIRVHGEHHPELVKIKELFAKMNETLIPHLDKEEEELFPHMKNGETGDSMKKEISDAEYDHEYVGRILKEMSSLSFGYAVPEDACASYKYLYGLLKDIADDIMIHIHLENNILFKKI
;
A
#
# COMPACT_ATOMS: atom_id res chain seq x y z
N MET A 1 1.89 50.03 7.72
CA MET A 1 1.69 48.64 7.25
C MET A 1 2.18 48.37 5.81
N LYS A 2 1.69 49.03 4.73
CA LYS A 2 2.21 48.79 3.35
C LYS A 2 3.65 49.31 3.12
N THR A 3 4.11 50.28 3.90
CA THR A 3 5.40 50.96 3.70
C THR A 3 6.59 50.24 4.34
N GLU A 4 6.38 49.52 5.44
CA GLU A 4 7.45 48.81 6.17
C GLU A 4 7.80 47.47 5.52
N ILE A 5 6.81 46.73 5.01
CA ILE A 5 7.02 45.44 4.33
C ILE A 5 7.82 45.61 3.03
N ARG A 6 7.72 46.75 2.34
CA ARG A 6 8.50 47.03 1.13
C ARG A 6 9.99 47.25 1.39
N LYS A 7 10.39 47.61 2.61
CA LYS A 7 11.80 47.79 2.97
C LYS A 7 12.50 46.50 3.38
N ALA A 8 11.74 45.47 3.75
CA ALA A 8 12.26 44.20 4.25
C ALA A 8 12.37 43.11 3.16
N VAL A 9 11.92 43.40 1.94
CA VAL A 9 11.90 42.45 0.82
C VAL A 9 12.84 42.93 -0.27
N GLU A 10 13.97 42.24 -0.43
CA GLU A 10 14.86 42.42 -1.57
C GLU A 10 14.53 41.36 -2.63
N LYS A 11 14.40 41.81 -3.88
CA LYS A 11 14.27 40.96 -5.06
C LYS A 11 15.60 41.03 -5.78
N ASP A 12 16.32 39.93 -5.82
CA ASP A 12 17.52 39.83 -6.64
C ASP A 12 17.10 39.78 -8.12
N GLU A 13 17.60 40.70 -8.94
CA GLU A 13 17.22 40.82 -10.35
C GLU A 13 17.75 39.66 -11.22
N ASN A 14 18.61 38.79 -10.65
CA ASN A 14 19.21 37.65 -11.33
C ASN A 14 18.76 36.27 -10.81
N THR A 15 17.88 36.19 -9.81
CA THR A 15 17.38 34.92 -9.26
C THR A 15 15.87 34.94 -9.00
N THR A 16 15.20 33.78 -9.04
CA THR A 16 13.77 33.63 -8.70
C THR A 16 13.50 33.64 -7.19
N GLU A 17 14.45 34.17 -6.41
CA GLU A 17 14.49 34.06 -4.96
C GLU A 17 14.13 35.41 -4.33
N THR A 18 13.19 35.38 -3.38
CA THR A 18 12.81 36.57 -2.60
C THR A 18 13.46 36.47 -1.23
N ILE A 19 14.19 37.50 -0.79
CA ILE A 19 14.82 37.53 0.54
C ILE A 19 14.00 38.42 1.47
N LEU A 20 13.69 37.91 2.67
CA LEU A 20 12.95 38.60 3.72
C LEU A 20 13.76 38.67 5.01
N ASP A 21 14.09 39.88 5.44
CA ASP A 21 14.58 40.12 6.81
C ASP A 21 13.39 40.07 7.79
N VAL A 22 13.33 38.99 8.59
CA VAL A 22 12.27 38.76 9.56
C VAL A 22 12.46 39.62 10.81
N THR A 23 13.68 40.07 11.10
CA THR A 23 13.99 40.91 12.26
C THR A 23 13.37 42.30 12.12
N ALA A 24 13.19 42.77 10.89
CA ALA A 24 12.54 44.03 10.54
C ALA A 24 10.99 44.01 10.66
N ILE A 25 10.38 42.87 11.02
CA ILE A 25 8.92 42.70 11.12
C ILE A 25 8.49 42.63 12.60
N GLU A 26 7.42 43.34 12.96
CA GLU A 26 6.80 43.20 14.28
C GLU A 26 6.50 41.74 14.63
N SER A 27 6.87 41.30 15.84
CA SER A 27 6.78 39.90 16.27
C SER A 27 5.44 39.22 15.94
N ARG A 28 4.31 39.89 16.25
CA ARG A 28 2.95 39.39 15.98
C ARG A 28 2.61 39.24 14.50
N LEU A 29 3.36 39.89 13.61
CA LEU A 29 3.13 39.91 12.16
C LEU A 29 4.11 39.03 11.38
N LYS A 30 5.14 38.46 12.03
CA LYS A 30 6.17 37.62 11.39
C LYS A 30 5.55 36.44 10.63
N HIS A 31 4.88 35.52 11.34
CA HIS A 31 4.31 34.31 10.72
C HIS A 31 3.22 34.61 9.67
N PRO A 32 2.23 35.49 9.94
CA PRO A 32 1.22 35.84 8.93
C PRO A 32 1.80 36.45 7.65
N THR A 33 2.88 37.24 7.76
CA THR A 33 3.54 37.85 6.61
C THR A 33 4.27 36.80 5.78
N ILE A 34 5.01 35.90 6.44
CA ILE A 34 5.74 34.81 5.79
C ILE A 34 4.75 33.90 5.04
N PHE A 35 3.66 33.48 5.68
CA PHE A 35 2.66 32.61 5.04
C PHE A 35 2.01 33.27 3.84
N LYS A 36 1.68 34.56 3.94
CA LYS A 36 1.11 35.33 2.83
C LYS A 36 2.08 35.47 1.64
N LEU A 37 3.39 35.52 1.90
CA LEU A 37 4.40 35.53 0.84
C LEU A 37 4.56 34.15 0.22
N LEU A 38 4.64 33.10 1.04
CA LEU A 38 4.71 31.71 0.59
C LEU A 38 3.50 31.32 -0.27
N ASP A 39 2.29 31.70 0.12
CA ASP A 39 1.07 31.40 -0.64
C ASP A 39 1.10 32.02 -2.05
N LYS A 40 1.78 33.15 -2.22
CA LYS A 40 1.92 33.87 -3.50
C LYS A 40 3.06 33.36 -4.38
N LEU A 41 3.94 32.51 -3.88
CA LEU A 41 5.00 31.93 -4.70
C LEU A 41 4.38 31.08 -5.82
N GLU A 42 5.05 31.09 -6.98
CA GLU A 42 4.85 30.06 -7.99
C GLU A 42 5.57 28.78 -7.55
N ASN A 43 5.18 27.65 -8.13
CA ASN A 43 5.75 26.35 -7.80
C ASN A 43 7.23 26.29 -8.23
N GLY A 44 8.09 25.77 -7.36
CA GLY A 44 9.54 25.75 -7.56
C GLY A 44 10.26 27.02 -7.08
N ASN A 45 9.53 28.12 -6.82
CA ASN A 45 10.14 29.36 -6.32
C ASN A 45 10.35 29.32 -4.81
N SER A 46 11.31 30.11 -4.35
CA SER A 46 11.76 30.13 -2.95
C SER A 46 11.63 31.50 -2.30
N LEU A 47 11.31 31.48 -1.01
CA LEU A 47 11.44 32.60 -0.09
C LEU A 47 12.59 32.27 0.87
N ILE A 48 13.60 33.13 0.92
CA ILE A 48 14.68 33.06 1.90
C ILE A 48 14.31 33.99 3.06
N ILE A 49 14.35 33.47 4.28
CA ILE A 49 14.12 34.26 5.50
C ILE A 49 15.42 34.39 6.28
N GLU A 50 15.69 35.60 6.77
CA GLU A 50 16.81 35.89 7.66
C GLU A 50 16.27 36.25 9.05
N ASN A 51 16.79 35.63 10.10
CA ASN A 51 16.34 35.83 11.47
C ASN A 51 17.52 35.84 12.46
N ASP A 52 17.31 36.46 13.62
CA ASP A 52 18.29 36.58 14.71
C ASP A 52 18.29 35.37 15.66
N HIS A 53 17.40 34.40 15.44
CA HIS A 53 17.31 33.14 16.16
C HIS A 53 16.76 32.02 15.26
N ASP A 54 16.89 30.78 15.72
CA ASP A 54 16.36 29.60 15.03
C ASP A 54 14.83 29.68 14.85
N PRO A 55 14.30 29.70 13.61
CA PRO A 55 12.88 29.80 13.34
C PRO A 55 12.13 28.45 13.47
N LYS A 56 12.57 27.53 14.34
CA LYS A 56 11.87 26.26 14.67
C LYS A 56 10.35 26.38 14.88
N PRO A 57 9.81 27.35 15.65
CA PRO A 57 8.37 27.47 15.83
C PRO A 57 7.61 27.72 14.52
N LEU A 58 8.20 28.52 13.62
CA LEU A 58 7.66 28.76 12.28
C LEU A 58 7.67 27.48 11.44
N HIS A 59 8.76 26.70 11.50
CA HIS A 59 8.87 25.41 10.81
C HIS A 59 7.76 24.44 11.25
N TYR A 60 7.56 24.30 12.56
CA TYR A 60 6.50 23.43 13.09
C TYR A 60 5.11 23.90 12.68
N GLN A 61 4.84 25.20 12.74
CA GLN A 61 3.55 25.74 12.34
C GLN A 61 3.29 25.56 10.83
N LEU A 62 4.28 25.83 9.98
CA LEU A 62 4.18 25.63 8.53
C LEU A 62 3.94 24.15 8.19
N SER A 63 4.64 23.25 8.88
CA SER A 63 4.51 21.79 8.67
C SER A 63 3.12 21.27 9.07
N ALA A 64 2.50 21.84 10.11
CA ALA A 64 1.16 21.46 10.56
C ALA A 64 0.06 22.02 9.63
N GLU A 65 0.17 23.26 9.18
CA GLU A 65 -0.88 23.92 8.39
C GLU A 65 -0.80 23.65 6.87
N LYS A 66 0.40 23.35 6.35
CA LYS A 66 0.69 23.26 4.90
C LYS A 66 1.48 21.99 4.57
N LYS A 67 1.08 20.86 5.17
CA LYS A 67 1.75 19.56 5.07
C LYS A 67 2.17 19.24 3.63
N ASN A 68 3.47 18.96 3.44
CA ASN A 68 4.09 18.61 2.16
C ASN A 68 4.02 19.67 1.03
N MET A 69 3.53 20.88 1.28
CA MET A 69 3.47 21.94 0.25
C MET A 69 4.77 22.74 0.11
N PHE A 70 5.67 22.67 1.08
CA PHE A 70 6.92 23.42 1.10
C PHE A 70 8.10 22.54 1.51
N SER A 71 9.31 22.86 1.04
CA SER A 71 10.57 22.33 1.60
C SER A 71 11.24 23.36 2.49
N TRP A 72 12.10 22.89 3.40
CA TRP A 72 12.80 23.70 4.38
C TRP A 72 14.29 23.36 4.36
N GLU A 73 15.14 24.36 4.11
CA GLU A 73 16.59 24.20 4.01
C GLU A 73 17.29 25.31 4.81
N TYR A 74 18.25 24.93 5.66
CA TYR A 74 19.11 25.90 6.32
C TYR A 74 20.29 26.26 5.41
N LEU A 75 20.37 27.52 5.00
CA LEU A 75 21.54 28.07 4.30
C LEU A 75 22.61 28.51 5.30
N GLU A 76 22.19 29.02 6.46
CA GLU A 76 23.05 29.33 7.60
C GLU A 76 22.38 28.90 8.91
N ASN A 77 23.14 28.24 9.79
CA ASN A 77 22.65 27.60 11.01
C ASN A 77 23.30 28.19 12.26
N GLY A 78 23.16 29.51 12.45
CA GLY A 78 23.58 30.21 13.67
C GLY A 78 25.09 30.17 13.98
N PRO A 79 25.51 30.65 15.16
CA PRO A 79 24.69 31.27 16.21
C PRO A 79 24.40 32.76 15.99
N VAL A 80 25.04 33.40 15.00
CA VAL A 80 24.94 34.85 14.76
C VAL A 80 23.77 35.20 13.84
N LYS A 81 23.51 34.36 12.83
CA LYS A 81 22.47 34.58 11.81
C LYS A 81 21.86 33.23 11.42
N TRP A 82 20.55 33.23 11.21
CA TRP A 82 19.81 32.06 10.75
C TRP A 82 19.18 32.39 9.41
N VAL A 83 19.61 31.68 8.37
CA VAL A 83 19.11 31.87 7.00
C VAL A 83 18.47 30.59 6.55
N VAL A 84 17.17 30.66 6.23
CA VAL A 84 16.38 29.50 5.81
C VAL A 84 15.77 29.77 4.45
N LYS A 85 15.94 28.82 3.54
CA LYS A 85 15.27 28.78 2.25
C LYS A 85 14.01 27.92 2.35
N ILE A 86 12.87 28.50 2.00
CA ILE A 86 11.57 27.84 1.97
C ILE A 86 11.07 27.82 0.52
N THR A 87 10.97 26.64 -0.08
CA THR A 87 10.58 26.48 -1.49
C THR A 87 9.17 25.95 -1.59
N LYS A 88 8.31 26.59 -2.40
CA LYS A 88 6.96 26.09 -2.68
C LYS A 88 7.06 24.89 -3.61
N LYS A 89 6.59 23.73 -3.16
CA LYS A 89 6.47 22.54 -4.00
C LYS A 89 5.27 22.72 -4.91
N GLY A 90 5.39 22.34 -6.19
CA GLY A 90 4.24 22.26 -7.08
C GLY A 90 3.24 21.21 -6.66
N PRO A 91 2.08 21.09 -7.35
CA PRO A 91 1.36 19.83 -7.31
C PRO A 91 2.38 18.76 -7.71
N SER A 92 2.74 17.95 -6.72
CA SER A 92 3.79 16.94 -6.79
C SER A 92 3.34 15.83 -7.74
N GLY A 93 3.35 16.11 -9.05
CA GLY A 93 3.06 15.14 -10.09
C GLY A 93 4.26 14.26 -10.44
N ASP A 94 5.49 14.71 -10.12
CA ASP A 94 6.70 14.03 -10.59
C ASP A 94 7.50 13.39 -9.44
N ASN A 95 7.69 14.07 -8.30
CA ASN A 95 8.51 13.51 -7.20
C ASN A 95 7.82 12.46 -6.31
N GLU A 96 6.48 12.44 -6.22
CA GLU A 96 5.74 11.42 -5.46
C GLU A 96 5.43 10.19 -6.35
N THR A 97 5.24 10.43 -7.65
CA THR A 97 5.07 9.41 -8.69
C THR A 97 6.35 8.62 -8.90
N ASP A 98 7.50 9.28 -9.05
CA ASP A 98 8.81 8.60 -9.13
C ASP A 98 9.14 7.86 -7.83
N SER A 99 8.72 8.40 -6.68
CA SER A 99 8.92 7.73 -5.39
C SER A 99 8.06 6.47 -5.22
N LEU A 100 6.81 6.45 -5.71
CA LEU A 100 5.96 5.26 -5.62
C LEU A 100 6.34 4.20 -6.64
N LEU A 101 6.73 4.61 -7.85
CA LEU A 101 7.14 3.69 -8.91
C LEU A 101 8.39 2.89 -8.53
N LEU A 102 9.25 3.43 -7.67
CA LEU A 102 10.45 2.77 -7.14
C LEU A 102 10.20 1.89 -5.91
N LYS A 103 9.05 2.03 -5.23
CA LYS A 103 8.70 1.17 -4.09
C LYS A 103 8.17 -0.16 -4.57
N SER A 104 8.41 -1.20 -3.78
CA SER A 104 7.84 -2.52 -4.05
C SER A 104 6.33 -2.52 -3.83
N VAL A 105 5.57 -3.26 -4.63
CA VAL A 105 4.10 -3.35 -4.47
C VAL A 105 3.71 -3.95 -3.12
N GLY A 106 4.54 -4.87 -2.58
CA GLY A 106 4.42 -5.41 -1.24
C GLY A 106 4.62 -4.34 -0.18
N GLU A 107 5.67 -3.51 -0.28
CA GLU A 107 5.88 -2.39 0.65
C GLU A 107 4.70 -1.41 0.64
N ILE A 108 4.20 -1.05 -0.55
CA ILE A 108 3.05 -0.14 -0.67
C ILE A 108 1.80 -0.73 -0.02
N ALA A 109 1.55 -2.04 -0.21
CA ALA A 109 0.43 -2.75 0.40
C ALA A 109 0.58 -2.82 1.94
N SER A 110 1.79 -3.07 2.44
CA SER A 110 2.07 -3.14 3.88
C SER A 110 1.98 -1.76 4.57
N GLU A 111 2.31 -0.68 3.86
CA GLU A 111 2.22 0.70 4.38
C GLU A 111 0.78 1.23 4.40
N ASN A 112 -0.03 0.87 3.41
CA ASN A 112 -1.46 1.17 3.43
C ASN A 112 -2.30 0.05 2.75
N PRO A 113 -2.92 -0.83 3.54
CA PRO A 113 -3.81 -1.87 3.02
C PRO A 113 -5.00 -1.39 2.20
N GLU A 114 -5.45 -0.13 2.31
CA GLU A 114 -6.49 0.41 1.42
C GLU A 114 -6.04 0.42 -0.06
N LYS A 115 -4.73 0.43 -0.29
CA LYS A 115 -4.14 0.34 -1.64
C LYS A 115 -4.22 -1.06 -2.23
N ILE A 116 -4.49 -2.09 -1.43
CA ILE A 116 -4.64 -3.47 -1.92
C ILE A 116 -5.81 -3.56 -2.91
N GLU A 117 -6.92 -2.87 -2.63
CA GLU A 117 -8.07 -2.86 -3.54
C GLU A 117 -7.72 -2.22 -4.90
N VAL A 118 -6.81 -1.25 -4.90
CA VAL A 118 -6.26 -0.68 -6.15
C VAL A 118 -5.44 -1.74 -6.88
N PHE A 119 -4.54 -2.46 -6.21
CA PHE A 119 -3.77 -3.53 -6.84
C PHE A 119 -4.65 -4.63 -7.41
N LYS A 120 -5.67 -5.08 -6.67
CA LYS A 120 -6.66 -6.06 -7.14
C LYS A 120 -7.39 -5.56 -8.39
N LYS A 121 -7.84 -4.31 -8.39
CA LYS A 121 -8.52 -3.68 -9.54
C LYS A 121 -7.66 -3.70 -10.81
N TYR A 122 -6.37 -3.46 -10.67
CA TYR A 122 -5.41 -3.45 -11.78
C TYR A 122 -4.78 -4.82 -12.06
N GLY A 123 -5.11 -5.86 -11.29
CA GLY A 123 -4.53 -7.19 -11.44
C GLY A 123 -3.03 -7.26 -11.12
N LEU A 124 -2.53 -6.36 -10.26
CA LEU A 124 -1.14 -6.38 -9.81
C LEU A 124 -0.95 -7.38 -8.67
N ASP A 125 0.09 -8.19 -8.79
CA ASP A 125 0.47 -9.22 -7.82
C ASP A 125 1.28 -8.61 -6.67
N PHE A 126 0.59 -8.16 -5.62
CA PHE A 126 1.19 -7.56 -4.43
C PHE A 126 1.59 -8.59 -3.35
N CYS A 127 1.22 -9.86 -3.52
CA CYS A 127 1.49 -10.92 -2.56
C CYS A 127 2.77 -11.68 -2.93
N CYS A 128 2.74 -12.55 -3.93
CA CYS A 128 3.90 -13.33 -4.40
C CYS A 128 4.90 -12.43 -5.14
N GLY A 129 4.39 -11.55 -6.01
CA GLY A 129 5.16 -10.53 -6.72
C GLY A 129 5.56 -9.33 -5.86
N GLY A 130 5.34 -9.38 -4.54
CA GLY A 130 5.47 -8.29 -3.59
C GLY A 130 6.79 -7.51 -3.65
N ASN A 131 7.89 -8.17 -4.01
CA ASN A 131 9.22 -7.55 -4.07
C ASN A 131 9.47 -6.71 -5.32
N LYS A 132 8.64 -6.83 -6.37
CA LYS A 132 8.77 -6.03 -7.59
C LYS A 132 8.36 -4.60 -7.33
N THR A 133 9.06 -3.66 -7.93
CA THR A 133 8.67 -2.25 -7.90
C THR A 133 7.33 -2.05 -8.60
N LEU A 134 6.60 -1.00 -8.21
CA LEU A 134 5.34 -0.66 -8.87
C LEU A 134 5.53 -0.42 -10.38
N GLY A 135 6.64 0.19 -10.81
CA GLY A 135 6.96 0.37 -12.23
C GLY A 135 7.19 -0.95 -12.97
N GLU A 136 7.93 -1.89 -12.37
CA GLU A 136 8.12 -3.24 -12.93
C GLU A 136 6.79 -3.99 -13.05
N ALA A 137 5.97 -3.97 -11.99
CA ALA A 137 4.66 -4.61 -11.98
C ALA A 137 3.70 -4.00 -13.03
N CYS A 138 3.74 -2.68 -13.22
CA CYS A 138 2.96 -2.01 -14.27
C CYS A 138 3.43 -2.42 -15.67
N THR A 139 4.74 -2.47 -15.89
CA THR A 139 5.34 -2.87 -17.17
C THR A 139 4.95 -4.30 -17.55
N GLU A 140 5.01 -5.25 -16.61
CA GLU A 140 4.67 -6.65 -16.85
C GLU A 140 3.17 -6.87 -17.09
N SER A 141 2.32 -6.13 -16.39
CA SER A 141 0.86 -6.24 -16.51
C SER A 141 0.27 -5.41 -17.65
N GLY A 142 1.05 -4.49 -18.25
CA GLY A 142 0.56 -3.52 -19.22
C GLY A 142 -0.34 -2.44 -18.60
N THR A 143 -0.18 -2.17 -17.30
CA THR A 143 -0.96 -1.16 -16.57
C THR A 143 -0.39 0.25 -16.81
N ASP A 144 -1.26 1.25 -16.95
CA ASP A 144 -0.84 2.66 -17.03
C ASP A 144 -0.35 3.15 -15.66
N GLU A 145 0.97 3.35 -15.57
CA GLU A 145 1.66 3.85 -14.37
C GLU A 145 1.04 5.13 -13.81
N LYS A 146 0.66 6.08 -14.67
CA LYS A 146 0.08 7.35 -14.22
C LYS A 146 -1.32 7.14 -13.69
N ALA A 147 -2.11 6.26 -14.31
CA ALA A 147 -3.45 5.96 -13.85
C ALA A 147 -3.43 5.32 -12.46
N ILE A 148 -2.61 4.30 -12.26
CA ILE A 148 -2.56 3.59 -10.97
C ILE A 148 -1.94 4.45 -9.87
N VAL A 149 -0.87 5.21 -10.14
CA VAL A 149 -0.27 6.12 -9.14
C VAL A 149 -1.30 7.16 -8.68
N ASN A 150 -2.08 7.72 -9.61
CA ASN A 150 -3.16 8.64 -9.27
C ASN A 150 -4.22 7.98 -8.38
N GLU A 151 -4.59 6.73 -8.65
CA GLU A 151 -5.57 6.02 -7.82
C GLU A 151 -5.00 5.68 -6.43
N LEU A 152 -3.75 5.21 -6.35
CA LEU A 152 -3.04 4.94 -5.08
C LEU A 152 -2.90 6.20 -4.21
N ASN A 153 -2.64 7.35 -4.82
CA ASN A 153 -2.56 8.63 -4.12
C ASN A 153 -3.92 9.14 -3.61
N ASN A 154 -5.01 8.71 -4.25
CA ASN A 154 -6.37 9.10 -3.88
C ASN A 154 -7.07 8.05 -3.00
N ALA A 155 -6.55 6.82 -2.88
CA ALA A 155 -7.06 5.78 -1.99
C ALA A 155 -7.18 6.28 -0.53
N ASN A 156 -6.20 7.07 -0.08
CA ASN A 156 -6.17 7.68 1.26
C ASN A 156 -7.27 8.75 1.51
N LYS A 157 -7.99 9.19 0.48
CA LYS A 157 -8.96 10.30 0.57
C LYS A 157 -10.41 9.83 0.61
N HIS A 158 -10.67 8.54 0.43
CA HIS A 158 -12.02 8.00 0.50
C HIS A 158 -12.37 7.62 1.94
N ASP A 159 -12.89 8.63 2.64
CA ASP A 159 -13.92 8.61 3.70
C ASP A 159 -13.97 7.45 4.71
N GLU A 160 -14.14 7.88 5.97
CA GLU A 160 -14.60 7.20 7.19
C GLU A 160 -15.88 6.34 7.07
N LYS A 161 -16.30 5.93 5.86
CA LYS A 161 -17.57 5.23 5.59
C LYS A 161 -17.43 3.74 5.26
N THR A 162 -16.22 3.19 5.18
CA THR A 162 -16.03 1.75 4.94
C THR A 162 -15.91 0.98 6.26
N GLU A 163 -16.90 1.10 7.15
CA GLU A 163 -16.99 0.32 8.41
C GLU A 163 -17.16 -1.20 8.18
N ASN A 164 -17.43 -1.62 6.95
CA ASN A 164 -17.87 -2.99 6.66
C ASN A 164 -16.75 -3.99 6.40
N ASN A 165 -15.47 -3.62 6.52
CA ASN A 165 -14.38 -4.58 6.38
C ASN A 165 -13.32 -4.47 7.48
N LYS A 166 -13.75 -4.74 8.73
CA LYS A 166 -12.92 -4.65 9.94
C LYS A 166 -11.64 -5.49 9.89
N ASN A 167 -11.62 -6.58 9.11
CA ASN A 167 -10.44 -7.43 8.96
C ASN A 167 -9.32 -6.74 8.15
N TYR A 168 -9.66 -5.95 7.13
CA TYR A 168 -8.68 -5.17 6.36
C TYR A 168 -8.09 -3.99 7.15
N ALA A 169 -8.87 -3.43 8.08
CA ALA A 169 -8.39 -2.39 8.99
C ALA A 169 -7.33 -2.90 10.00
N LEU A 170 -7.36 -4.20 10.35
CA LEU A 170 -6.38 -4.82 11.24
C LEU A 170 -5.04 -5.06 10.54
N ASN A 171 -5.05 -5.39 9.24
CA ASN A 171 -3.83 -5.52 8.44
C ASN A 171 -2.98 -4.23 8.42
N GLN A 172 -3.58 -3.05 8.67
CA GLN A 172 -2.87 -1.76 8.66
C GLN A 172 -1.78 -1.66 9.73
N ARG A 173 -1.82 -2.54 10.74
CA ARG A 173 -0.84 -2.59 11.83
C ARG A 173 -0.05 -3.90 11.87
N ALA A 174 -0.20 -4.78 10.88
CA ALA A 174 0.51 -6.05 10.86
C ALA A 174 2.05 -5.86 10.94
N ASN A 175 2.57 -4.79 10.35
CA ASN A 175 3.97 -4.38 10.49
C ASN A 175 4.39 -4.07 11.93
N GLU A 176 3.49 -3.57 12.76
CA GLU A 176 3.73 -3.19 14.16
C GLU A 176 3.62 -4.37 15.13
N TRP A 177 3.02 -5.48 14.70
CA TRP A 177 2.82 -6.66 15.55
C TRP A 177 4.11 -7.45 15.72
N ASP A 178 4.27 -8.06 16.89
CA ASP A 178 5.30 -9.06 17.11
C ASP A 178 4.99 -10.35 16.31
N VAL A 179 6.03 -11.14 16.08
CA VAL A 179 5.98 -12.37 15.28
C VAL A 179 4.92 -13.35 15.82
N SER A 180 4.84 -13.53 17.13
CA SER A 180 3.91 -14.49 17.74
C SER A 180 2.46 -14.07 17.53
N PHE A 181 2.14 -12.79 17.76
CA PHE A 181 0.80 -12.29 17.54
C PHE A 181 0.39 -12.32 16.06
N LEU A 182 1.30 -11.97 15.14
CA LEU A 182 1.02 -12.02 13.70
C LEU A 182 0.74 -13.44 13.23
N ILE A 183 1.52 -14.42 13.69
CA ILE A 183 1.26 -15.85 13.43
C ILE A 183 -0.11 -16.27 13.97
N ASP A 184 -0.41 -15.92 15.23
CA ASP A 184 -1.71 -16.27 15.83
C ASP A 184 -2.87 -15.64 15.05
N TYR A 185 -2.70 -14.41 14.54
CA TYR A 185 -3.68 -13.78 13.68
C TYR A 185 -3.88 -14.53 12.36
N ILE A 186 -2.78 -14.88 11.66
CA ILE A 186 -2.84 -15.61 10.39
C ILE A 186 -3.58 -16.94 10.56
N VAL A 187 -3.26 -17.71 11.60
CA VAL A 187 -3.90 -19.02 11.85
C VAL A 187 -5.38 -18.85 12.21
N ASN A 188 -5.70 -17.95 13.13
CA ASN A 188 -7.08 -17.81 13.64
C ASN A 188 -8.02 -17.12 12.65
N ILE A 189 -7.51 -16.33 11.72
CA ILE A 189 -8.31 -15.61 10.73
C ILE A 189 -8.28 -16.34 9.39
N HIS A 190 -7.11 -16.45 8.77
CA HIS A 190 -6.98 -16.94 7.40
C HIS A 190 -7.01 -18.47 7.34
N HIS A 191 -6.19 -19.18 8.11
CA HIS A 191 -6.18 -20.66 8.03
C HIS A 191 -7.54 -21.23 8.48
N THR A 192 -8.13 -20.67 9.53
CA THR A 192 -9.47 -21.07 9.99
C THR A 192 -10.53 -20.83 8.92
N PHE A 193 -10.50 -19.67 8.24
CA PHE A 193 -11.41 -19.37 7.13
C PHE A 193 -11.25 -20.39 5.99
N LEU A 194 -10.02 -20.67 5.56
CA LEU A 194 -9.73 -21.61 4.48
C LEU A 194 -10.16 -23.03 4.82
N ARG A 195 -9.89 -23.51 6.05
CA ARG A 195 -10.30 -24.84 6.51
C ARG A 195 -11.82 -25.04 6.48
N ILE A 196 -12.61 -23.98 6.64
CA ILE A 196 -14.07 -24.02 6.55
C ILE A 196 -14.53 -23.97 5.09
N HIS A 197 -14.00 -23.03 4.32
CA HIS A 197 -14.59 -22.67 3.03
C HIS A 197 -14.05 -23.47 1.83
N LEU A 198 -12.84 -24.03 1.90
CA LEU A 198 -12.33 -24.90 0.82
C LEU A 198 -13.19 -26.18 0.64
N PRO A 199 -13.60 -26.90 1.71
CA PRO A 199 -14.53 -28.02 1.58
C PRO A 199 -15.92 -27.58 1.09
N GLU A 200 -16.45 -26.46 1.62
CA GLU A 200 -17.75 -25.92 1.24
C GLU A 200 -17.80 -25.57 -0.26
N ALA A 201 -16.78 -24.87 -0.76
CA ALA A 201 -16.66 -24.54 -2.17
C ALA A 201 -16.59 -25.81 -3.04
N SER A 202 -15.89 -26.85 -2.59
CA SER A 202 -15.84 -28.14 -3.30
C SER A 202 -17.22 -28.76 -3.45
N GLU A 203 -18.05 -28.74 -2.39
CA GLU A 203 -19.42 -29.26 -2.47
C GLU A 203 -20.32 -28.46 -3.42
N TYR A 204 -20.21 -27.13 -3.41
CA TYR A 204 -20.97 -26.28 -4.31
C TYR A 204 -20.51 -26.43 -5.76
N MET A 205 -19.21 -26.58 -5.99
CA MET A 205 -18.63 -26.85 -7.31
C MET A 205 -19.28 -28.07 -7.97
N GLU A 206 -19.40 -29.18 -7.24
CA GLU A 206 -20.04 -30.40 -7.73
C GLU A 206 -21.53 -30.19 -8.05
N LYS A 207 -22.26 -29.45 -7.20
CA LYS A 207 -23.68 -29.16 -7.40
C LYS A 207 -23.89 -28.31 -8.65
N VAL A 208 -23.06 -27.29 -8.87
CA VAL A 208 -23.18 -26.36 -9.98
C VAL A 208 -22.79 -27.05 -11.29
N ILE A 209 -21.67 -27.78 -11.34
CA ILE A 209 -21.23 -28.51 -12.54
C ILE A 209 -22.27 -29.54 -12.99
N ARG A 210 -22.92 -30.24 -12.06
CA ARG A 210 -23.97 -31.21 -12.40
C ARG A 210 -25.13 -30.59 -13.19
N VAL A 211 -25.46 -29.33 -12.94
CA VAL A 211 -26.59 -28.64 -13.58
C VAL A 211 -26.14 -27.81 -14.78
N HIS A 212 -25.00 -27.13 -14.66
CA HIS A 212 -24.56 -26.10 -15.62
C HIS A 212 -23.37 -26.54 -16.48
N GLY A 213 -22.67 -27.62 -16.14
CA GLY A 213 -21.39 -27.98 -16.76
C GLY A 213 -21.43 -28.26 -18.26
N GLU A 214 -22.58 -28.63 -18.83
CA GLU A 214 -22.73 -28.76 -20.29
C GLU A 214 -22.72 -27.40 -21.01
N HIS A 215 -23.29 -26.36 -20.39
CA HIS A 215 -23.36 -25.01 -20.94
C HIS A 215 -22.18 -24.13 -20.51
N HIS A 216 -21.53 -24.49 -19.41
CA HIS A 216 -20.44 -23.78 -18.76
C HIS A 216 -19.23 -24.72 -18.57
N PRO A 217 -18.56 -25.11 -19.67
CA PRO A 217 -17.46 -26.09 -19.65
C PRO A 217 -16.23 -25.60 -18.88
N GLU A 218 -16.06 -24.29 -18.71
CA GLU A 218 -15.01 -23.68 -17.88
C GLU A 218 -15.09 -24.12 -16.42
N LEU A 219 -16.28 -24.44 -15.90
CA LEU A 219 -16.46 -24.93 -14.53
C LEU A 219 -15.70 -26.23 -14.28
N VAL A 220 -15.62 -27.13 -15.28
CA VAL A 220 -14.85 -28.37 -15.18
C VAL A 220 -13.37 -28.05 -15.00
N LYS A 221 -12.86 -27.06 -15.75
CA LYS A 221 -11.47 -26.65 -15.65
C LYS A 221 -11.18 -25.95 -14.32
N ILE A 222 -12.08 -25.08 -13.86
CA ILE A 222 -11.98 -24.43 -12.55
C ILE A 222 -11.97 -25.48 -11.44
N LYS A 223 -12.79 -26.53 -11.52
CA LYS A 223 -12.78 -27.65 -10.56
C LYS A 223 -11.43 -28.37 -10.51
N GLU A 224 -10.83 -28.69 -11.66
CA GLU A 224 -9.50 -29.33 -11.71
C GLU A 224 -8.42 -28.46 -11.05
N LEU A 225 -8.44 -27.16 -11.35
CA LEU A 225 -7.51 -26.19 -10.79
C LEU A 225 -7.70 -26.05 -9.28
N PHE A 226 -8.94 -25.92 -8.83
CA PHE A 226 -9.28 -25.82 -7.42
C PHE A 226 -8.87 -27.07 -6.62
N ALA A 227 -9.05 -28.26 -7.19
CA ALA A 227 -8.58 -29.50 -6.57
C ALA A 227 -7.05 -29.51 -6.40
N LYS A 228 -6.30 -29.13 -7.44
CA LYS A 228 -4.83 -29.01 -7.37
C LYS A 228 -4.37 -27.97 -6.36
N MET A 229 -5.08 -26.85 -6.26
CA MET A 229 -4.80 -25.84 -5.26
C MET A 229 -4.96 -26.42 -3.86
N ASN A 230 -6.06 -27.15 -3.59
CA ASN A 230 -6.31 -27.77 -2.29
C ASN A 230 -5.29 -28.86 -1.95
N GLU A 231 -4.83 -29.63 -2.94
CA GLU A 231 -3.76 -30.64 -2.77
C GLU A 231 -2.42 -30.04 -2.34
N THR A 232 -2.16 -28.77 -2.67
CA THR A 232 -0.98 -28.02 -2.22
C THR A 232 -1.25 -27.25 -0.93
N LEU A 233 -2.33 -26.48 -0.89
CA LEU A 233 -2.60 -25.51 0.16
C LEU A 233 -2.88 -26.18 1.50
N ILE A 234 -3.66 -27.26 1.55
CA ILE A 234 -4.01 -27.90 2.83
C ILE A 234 -2.77 -28.46 3.55
N PRO A 235 -1.91 -29.28 2.91
CA PRO A 235 -0.67 -29.73 3.54
C PRO A 235 0.29 -28.59 3.88
N HIS A 236 0.29 -27.53 3.07
CA HIS A 236 1.08 -26.33 3.31
C HIS A 236 0.66 -25.64 4.62
N LEU A 237 -0.65 -25.40 4.84
CA LEU A 237 -1.15 -24.83 6.10
C LEU A 237 -0.75 -25.69 7.32
N ASP A 238 -0.83 -27.01 7.20
CA ASP A 238 -0.44 -27.94 8.27
C ASP A 238 1.07 -27.82 8.57
N LYS A 239 1.91 -27.79 7.54
CA LYS A 239 3.37 -27.63 7.70
C LYS A 239 3.73 -26.29 8.36
N GLU A 240 3.03 -25.22 8.02
CA GLU A 240 3.25 -23.93 8.66
C GLU A 240 2.90 -23.97 10.15
N GLU A 241 1.72 -24.50 10.50
CA GLU A 241 1.24 -24.57 11.88
C GLU A 241 2.05 -25.54 12.75
N GLU A 242 2.54 -26.65 12.18
CA GLU A 242 3.22 -27.72 12.92
C GLU A 242 4.75 -27.56 12.96
N GLU A 243 5.35 -26.87 11.98
CA GLU A 243 6.82 -26.75 11.85
C GLU A 243 7.27 -25.29 11.80
N LEU A 244 6.97 -24.56 10.72
CA LEU A 244 7.55 -23.24 10.45
C LEU A 244 7.20 -22.23 11.55
N PHE A 245 5.91 -22.06 11.86
CA PHE A 245 5.46 -21.08 12.84
C PHE A 245 5.95 -21.35 14.27
N PRO A 246 5.95 -22.60 14.77
CA PRO A 246 6.64 -22.93 16.02
C PRO A 246 8.12 -22.50 16.03
N HIS A 247 8.89 -22.80 14.97
CA HIS A 247 10.30 -22.38 14.88
C HIS A 247 10.42 -20.85 14.90
N MET A 248 9.57 -20.13 14.16
CA MET A 248 9.55 -18.66 14.13
C MET A 248 9.23 -18.05 15.51
N LYS A 249 8.25 -18.60 16.23
CA LYS A 249 7.88 -18.15 17.59
C LYS A 249 9.00 -18.36 18.60
N ASN A 250 9.81 -19.40 18.43
CA ASN A 250 10.96 -19.67 19.28
C ASN A 250 12.17 -18.79 18.94
N GLY A 251 12.10 -17.97 17.89
CA GLY A 251 13.22 -17.15 17.42
C GLY A 251 14.35 -17.98 16.85
N GLU A 252 14.05 -19.18 16.34
CA GLU A 252 15.03 -20.01 15.66
C GLU A 252 15.48 -19.30 14.37
N THR A 253 16.75 -19.47 13.99
CA THR A 253 17.31 -18.85 12.79
C THR A 253 18.31 -19.81 12.14
N GLY A 254 18.58 -19.63 10.85
CA GLY A 254 19.58 -20.40 10.13
C GLY A 254 19.05 -21.01 8.83
N ASP A 255 19.85 -21.89 8.23
CA ASP A 255 19.59 -22.41 6.89
C ASP A 255 18.35 -23.30 6.81
N SER A 256 17.97 -24.01 7.89
CA SER A 256 16.74 -24.81 7.93
C SER A 256 15.51 -23.91 7.77
N MET A 257 15.43 -22.84 8.56
CA MET A 257 14.31 -21.91 8.51
C MET A 257 14.24 -21.16 7.18
N LYS A 258 15.39 -20.73 6.64
CA LYS A 258 15.43 -20.11 5.30
C LYS A 258 14.92 -21.06 4.21
N LYS A 259 15.21 -22.36 4.35
CA LYS A 259 14.68 -23.37 3.45
C LYS A 259 13.17 -23.54 3.63
N GLU A 260 12.66 -23.59 4.87
CA GLU A 260 11.22 -23.68 5.13
C GLU A 260 10.45 -22.49 4.56
N ILE A 261 10.97 -21.26 4.74
CA ILE A 261 10.42 -20.04 4.13
C ILE A 261 10.46 -20.13 2.60
N SER A 262 11.59 -20.54 2.01
CA SER A 262 11.70 -20.67 0.56
C SER A 262 10.76 -21.75 -0.01
N ASP A 263 10.54 -22.84 0.72
CA ASP A 263 9.58 -23.88 0.33
C ASP A 263 8.14 -23.31 0.38
N ALA A 264 7.81 -22.53 1.41
CA ALA A 264 6.51 -21.86 1.55
C ALA A 264 6.26 -20.84 0.42
N GLU A 265 7.24 -19.97 0.13
CA GLU A 265 7.16 -18.99 -0.97
C GLU A 265 6.96 -19.67 -2.34
N TYR A 266 7.56 -20.85 -2.56
CA TYR A 266 7.35 -21.63 -3.78
C TYR A 266 5.90 -22.14 -3.90
N ASP A 267 5.33 -22.64 -2.80
CA ASP A 267 3.92 -23.06 -2.76
C ASP A 267 2.98 -21.85 -3.00
N HIS A 268 3.30 -20.69 -2.42
CA HIS A 268 2.57 -19.43 -2.63
C HIS A 268 2.54 -19.03 -4.10
N GLU A 269 3.68 -19.07 -4.80
CA GLU A 269 3.75 -18.78 -6.24
C GLU A 269 2.91 -19.77 -7.06
N TYR A 270 2.89 -21.05 -6.69
CA TYR A 270 2.07 -22.05 -7.37
C TYR A 270 0.57 -21.79 -7.16
N VAL A 271 0.15 -21.56 -5.92
CA VAL A 271 -1.25 -21.24 -5.57
C VAL A 271 -1.70 -19.94 -6.26
N GLY A 272 -0.88 -18.90 -6.22
CA GLY A 272 -1.17 -17.61 -6.88
C GLY A 272 -1.39 -17.75 -8.39
N ARG A 273 -0.62 -18.60 -9.08
CA ARG A 273 -0.85 -18.91 -10.50
C ARG A 273 -2.19 -19.59 -10.75
N ILE A 274 -2.57 -20.54 -9.89
CA ILE A 274 -3.87 -21.22 -9.99
C ILE A 274 -5.01 -20.21 -9.80
N LEU A 275 -4.94 -19.35 -8.78
CA LEU A 275 -5.95 -18.32 -8.54
C LEU A 275 -6.11 -17.39 -9.74
N LYS A 276 -5.00 -16.96 -10.36
CA LYS A 276 -5.01 -16.14 -11.57
C LYS A 276 -5.68 -16.85 -12.76
N GLU A 277 -5.40 -18.14 -12.94
CA GLU A 277 -6.02 -18.94 -14.02
C GLU A 277 -7.52 -19.12 -13.79
N MET A 278 -7.93 -19.44 -12.55
CA MET A 278 -9.35 -19.55 -12.18
C MET A 278 -10.10 -18.23 -12.36
N SER A 279 -9.51 -17.12 -11.94
CA SER A 279 -10.07 -15.78 -12.14
C SER A 279 -10.22 -15.47 -13.63
N SER A 280 -9.22 -15.77 -14.46
CA SER A 280 -9.29 -15.59 -15.92
C SER A 280 -10.42 -16.41 -16.56
N LEU A 281 -10.52 -17.70 -16.23
CA LEU A 281 -11.56 -18.60 -16.75
C LEU A 281 -12.98 -18.17 -16.37
N SER A 282 -13.13 -17.53 -15.21
CA SER A 282 -14.41 -17.07 -14.67
C SER A 282 -14.68 -15.58 -14.93
N PHE A 283 -13.84 -14.90 -15.72
CA PHE A 283 -13.90 -13.46 -15.95
C PHE A 283 -13.96 -12.64 -14.65
N GLY A 284 -13.09 -12.98 -13.69
CA GLY A 284 -13.05 -12.37 -12.36
C GLY A 284 -14.23 -12.81 -11.49
N TYR A 285 -14.66 -14.08 -11.62
CA TYR A 285 -15.84 -14.63 -10.95
C TYR A 285 -17.13 -13.87 -11.32
N ALA A 286 -17.24 -13.42 -12.57
CA ALA A 286 -18.44 -12.80 -13.10
C ALA A 286 -19.56 -13.85 -13.25
N VAL A 287 -20.71 -13.57 -12.65
CA VAL A 287 -21.87 -14.47 -12.68
C VAL A 287 -22.58 -14.37 -14.04
N PRO A 288 -22.79 -15.49 -14.77
CA PRO A 288 -23.51 -15.48 -16.04
C PRO A 288 -25.03 -15.26 -15.86
N GLU A 289 -25.71 -14.82 -16.92
CA GLU A 289 -27.14 -14.47 -16.87
C GLU A 289 -28.06 -15.65 -16.49
N ASP A 290 -27.67 -16.87 -16.88
CA ASP A 290 -28.40 -18.11 -16.60
C ASP A 290 -28.02 -18.76 -15.25
N ALA A 291 -27.20 -18.09 -14.44
CA ALA A 291 -26.74 -18.60 -13.16
C ALA A 291 -27.88 -18.77 -12.13
N CYS A 292 -27.97 -19.97 -11.56
CA CYS A 292 -28.83 -20.23 -10.40
C CYS A 292 -28.24 -19.64 -9.11
N ALA A 293 -29.01 -19.70 -8.01
CA ALA A 293 -28.56 -19.21 -6.70
C ALA A 293 -27.28 -19.91 -6.21
N SER A 294 -27.15 -21.23 -6.44
CA SER A 294 -25.95 -21.98 -6.05
C SER A 294 -24.72 -21.60 -6.88
N TYR A 295 -24.90 -21.26 -8.16
CA TYR A 295 -23.81 -20.75 -8.99
C TYR A 295 -23.33 -19.39 -8.46
N LYS A 296 -24.27 -18.46 -8.22
CA LYS A 296 -23.97 -17.14 -7.63
C LYS A 296 -23.21 -17.26 -6.33
N TYR A 297 -23.66 -18.16 -5.46
CA TYR A 297 -23.01 -18.43 -4.19
C TYR A 297 -21.60 -19.00 -4.36
N LEU A 298 -21.43 -20.00 -5.24
CA LEU A 298 -20.12 -20.60 -5.52
C LEU A 298 -19.11 -19.54 -5.99
N TYR A 299 -19.49 -18.72 -6.97
CA TYR A 299 -18.57 -17.70 -7.50
C TYR A 299 -18.24 -16.62 -6.49
N GLY A 300 -19.20 -16.22 -5.65
CA GLY A 300 -18.92 -15.35 -4.50
C GLY A 300 -17.92 -15.99 -3.53
N LEU A 301 -18.15 -17.24 -3.15
CA LEU A 301 -17.29 -17.97 -2.22
C LEU A 301 -15.87 -18.19 -2.78
N LEU A 302 -15.74 -18.54 -4.06
CA LEU A 302 -14.42 -18.67 -4.71
C LEU A 302 -13.68 -17.35 -4.77
N LYS A 303 -14.39 -16.24 -4.99
CA LYS A 303 -13.82 -14.90 -4.94
C LYS A 303 -13.33 -14.56 -3.52
N ASP A 304 -14.15 -14.82 -2.50
CA ASP A 304 -13.79 -14.57 -1.11
C ASP A 304 -12.57 -15.41 -0.69
N ILE A 305 -12.50 -16.68 -1.11
CA ILE A 305 -11.32 -17.54 -0.92
C ILE A 305 -10.08 -16.97 -1.60
N ALA A 306 -10.20 -16.58 -2.88
CA ALA A 306 -9.07 -16.01 -3.61
C ALA A 306 -8.57 -14.71 -2.96
N ASP A 307 -9.49 -13.84 -2.54
CA ASP A 307 -9.18 -12.59 -1.86
C ASP A 307 -8.49 -12.83 -0.51
N ASP A 308 -8.95 -13.80 0.28
CA ASP A 308 -8.36 -14.17 1.57
C ASP A 308 -6.95 -14.72 1.42
N ILE A 309 -6.74 -15.68 0.49
CA ILE A 309 -5.42 -16.26 0.21
C ILE A 309 -4.42 -15.18 -0.20
N MET A 310 -4.83 -14.21 -1.04
CA MET A 310 -3.93 -13.13 -1.45
C MET A 310 -3.47 -12.27 -0.28
N ILE A 311 -4.37 -11.98 0.67
CA ILE A 311 -4.04 -11.22 1.88
C ILE A 311 -3.15 -12.04 2.80
N HIS A 312 -3.51 -13.30 3.03
CA HIS A 312 -2.75 -14.27 3.82
C HIS A 312 -1.29 -14.35 3.34
N ILE A 313 -1.06 -14.66 2.06
CA ILE A 313 0.28 -14.75 1.47
C ILE A 313 1.02 -13.40 1.58
N HIS A 314 0.32 -12.28 1.44
CA HIS A 314 0.94 -10.97 1.62
C HIS A 314 1.45 -10.76 3.05
N LEU A 315 0.63 -11.09 4.06
CA LEU A 315 1.03 -11.01 5.47
C LEU A 315 2.26 -11.88 5.75
N GLU A 316 2.37 -13.03 5.09
CA GLU A 316 3.52 -13.91 5.24
C GLU A 316 4.75 -13.39 4.53
N ASN A 317 4.71 -13.33 3.20
CA ASN A 317 5.85 -12.99 2.35
C ASN A 317 6.39 -11.58 2.63
N ASN A 318 5.50 -10.62 2.82
CA ASN A 318 5.88 -9.21 2.86
C ASN A 318 5.96 -8.62 4.27
N ILE A 319 5.54 -9.36 5.29
CA ILE A 319 5.58 -8.87 6.68
C ILE A 319 6.23 -9.90 7.60
N LEU A 320 5.66 -11.10 7.73
CA LEU A 320 6.12 -12.11 8.69
C LEU A 320 7.52 -12.63 8.36
N PHE A 321 7.76 -13.09 7.14
CA PHE A 321 9.05 -13.67 6.73
C PHE A 321 10.17 -12.62 6.70
N LYS A 322 9.82 -11.34 6.52
CA LYS A 322 10.79 -10.22 6.59
C LYS A 322 11.19 -9.82 8.01
N LYS A 323 10.52 -10.35 9.04
CA LYS A 323 10.84 -10.08 10.46
C LYS A 323 11.95 -10.99 11.01
N ILE A 324 12.43 -11.97 10.24
CA ILE A 324 13.45 -12.96 10.66
C ILE A 324 14.79 -12.75 9.95
#